data_AF-A0AAE8MDR0-F1
#
_entry.id   AF-A0AAE8MDR0-F1
#
_cell.length_a   1.000
_cell.length_b   1.000
_cell.length_c   1.000
_cell.angle_alpha   90.00
_cell.angle_beta   90.00
_cell.angle_gamma   90.00
#
_symmetry.space_group_name_H-M   'P 1'
#
loop_
_entity.id
_entity.type
_entity.pdbx_description
1 polymer ?
#
loop_
_entity_poly.entity_id
_entity_poly.type
_entity_poly.pdbx_seq_one_letter_code
_entity_poly.pdbx_strand_id
1 'polypeptide(L)'
;MHLMYTLDAQGNRLYTLKKVAQGQVTKSAHPARFSPDDKWSRQRVTLKRRFELLLTQQRINCEIKTTELLRNTRRMALRYQVMGV
;
A
#
# COMPACT_ATOMS: atom_id res chain seq x y z
N MET A 1 4.67 25.67 -2.28
CA MET A 1 3.72 24.78 -2.97
C MET A 1 2.29 25.13 -2.56
N HIS A 2 1.48 25.64 -3.49
CA HIS A 2 0.12 26.09 -3.21
C HIS A 2 -0.95 25.03 -3.44
N LEU A 3 -0.64 23.97 -4.20
CA LEU A 3 -1.61 22.92 -4.50
C LEU A 3 -1.79 21.99 -3.29
N MET A 4 -3.05 21.86 -2.87
CA MET A 4 -3.48 21.04 -1.75
C MET A 4 -4.52 20.02 -2.21
N TYR A 5 -4.81 19.02 -1.37
CA TYR A 5 -5.87 18.04 -1.65
C TYR A 5 -6.54 17.50 -0.38
N THR A 6 -7.75 16.98 -0.56
CA THR A 6 -8.46 16.09 0.38
C THR A 6 -8.74 14.74 -0.28
N LEU A 7 -9.07 13.72 0.52
CA LEU A 7 -9.47 12.41 0.02
C LEU A 7 -10.99 12.29 0.05
N ASP A 8 -11.57 11.84 -1.06
CA ASP A 8 -12.99 11.49 -1.14
C ASP A 8 -13.27 10.12 -0.49
N ALA A 9 -14.54 9.77 -0.29
CA ALA A 9 -14.98 8.48 0.22
C ALA A 9 -14.46 7.29 -0.62
N GLN A 10 -14.21 7.51 -1.91
CA GLN A 10 -13.68 6.53 -2.86
C GLN A 10 -12.13 6.46 -2.86
N GLY A 11 -11.45 7.31 -2.08
CA GLY A 11 -9.98 7.40 -2.05
C GLY A 11 -9.36 8.26 -3.16
N ASN A 12 -10.17 8.92 -3.99
CA ASN A 12 -9.72 9.84 -5.02
C ASN A 12 -9.26 11.17 -4.42
N ARG A 13 -8.28 11.83 -5.05
CA ARG A 13 -7.76 13.14 -4.60
C ARG A 13 -8.58 14.29 -5.20
N LEU A 14 -9.15 15.12 -4.34
CA LEU A 14 -9.83 16.37 -4.71
C LEU A 14 -8.88 17.54 -4.50
N TYR A 15 -8.45 18.20 -5.58
CA TYR A 15 -7.46 19.27 -5.52
C TYR A 15 -8.08 20.62 -5.20
N THR A 16 -7.36 21.43 -4.42
CA THR A 16 -7.79 22.77 -4.01
C THR A 16 -6.58 23.66 -3.68
N LEU A 17 -6.78 24.97 -3.71
CA LEU A 17 -5.80 25.96 -3.24
C LEU A 17 -6.06 26.37 -1.77
N LYS A 18 -7.22 26.01 -1.22
CA LYS A 18 -7.63 26.37 0.14
C LYS A 18 -6.88 25.50 1.17
N LYS A 19 -6.57 26.09 2.33
CA LYS A 19 -5.93 25.37 3.47
C LYS A 19 -6.92 24.55 4.31
N VAL A 20 -8.19 24.94 4.27
CA VAL A 20 -9.30 24.22 4.90
C VAL A 20 -10.40 24.08 3.86
N ALA A 21 -10.88 22.86 3.67
CA ALA A 21 -11.98 22.55 2.76
C ALA A 21 -12.92 21.55 3.45
N GLN A 22 -14.23 21.80 3.39
CA GLN A 22 -15.26 20.90 3.97
C GLN A 22 -15.00 20.55 5.45
N GLY A 23 -14.49 21.51 6.23
CA GLY A 23 -14.15 21.31 7.65
C GLY A 23 -12.88 20.49 7.91
N GLN A 24 -12.21 19.98 6.87
CA GLN A 24 -10.95 19.25 7.00
C GLN A 24 -9.75 20.10 6.58
N VAL A 25 -8.61 19.88 7.25
CA VAL A 25 -7.34 20.51 6.90
C VAL A 25 -6.77 19.80 5.67
N THR A 26 -6.43 20.56 4.62
CA THR A 26 -5.95 20.01 3.36
C THR A 26 -4.47 19.64 3.44
N LYS A 27 -4.08 18.58 2.73
CA LYS A 27 -2.70 18.09 2.66
C LYS A 27 -2.00 18.65 1.43
N SER A 28 -0.68 18.82 1.46
CA SER A 28 0.08 19.25 0.28
C SER A 28 0.03 18.19 -0.81
N ALA A 29 -0.31 18.57 -2.04
CA ALA A 29 -0.33 17.65 -3.18
C ALA A 29 1.06 17.19 -3.61
N HIS A 30 2.11 17.87 -3.13
CA HIS A 30 3.49 17.61 -3.49
C HIS A 30 4.18 16.76 -2.42
N PRO A 31 5.04 15.79 -2.81
CA PRO A 31 5.81 15.01 -1.87
C PRO A 31 6.89 15.85 -1.18
N ALA A 32 7.37 15.36 -0.03
CA ALA A 32 8.52 15.97 0.65
C ALA A 32 9.77 15.92 -0.25
N ARG A 33 10.56 16.99 -0.24
CA ARG A 33 11.79 17.08 -1.04
C ARG A 33 12.79 16.04 -0.55
N PHE A 34 13.34 15.26 -1.47
CA PHE A 34 14.48 14.39 -1.18
C PHE A 34 15.73 15.26 -1.00
N SER A 35 16.49 14.99 0.08
CA SER A 35 17.80 15.59 0.29
C SER A 35 18.78 14.46 0.66
N PRO A 36 19.96 14.40 0.02
CA PRO A 36 20.94 13.35 0.31
C PRO A 36 21.47 13.44 1.74
N ASP A 37 21.63 14.66 2.28
CA ASP A 37 22.17 14.92 3.62
C ASP A 37 21.12 14.84 4.74
N ASP A 38 20.02 14.11 4.53
CA ASP A 38 18.93 14.02 5.49
C ASP A 38 19.30 13.17 6.72
N LYS A 39 19.71 13.87 7.78
CA LYS A 39 20.09 13.32 9.09
C LYS A 39 19.00 12.44 9.72
N TRP A 40 17.72 12.63 9.38
CA TRP A 40 16.60 11.93 10.02
C TRP A 40 16.04 10.75 9.21
N SER A 41 16.74 10.36 8.14
CA SER A 41 16.38 9.22 7.30
C SER A 41 16.24 7.92 8.09
N ARG A 42 17.19 7.60 8.97
CA ARG A 42 17.19 6.39 9.82
C ARG A 42 15.96 6.34 10.72
N GLN A 43 15.65 7.45 11.39
CA GLN A 43 14.55 7.58 12.35
C GLN A 43 13.21 7.36 11.65
N ARG A 44 13.03 7.90 10.43
CA ARG A 44 11.82 7.67 9.63
C ARG A 44 11.63 6.20 9.27
N VAL A 45 12.69 5.50 8.89
CA VAL A 45 12.63 4.06 8.58
C VAL A 45 12.29 3.25 9.85
N THR A 46 12.91 3.55 10.99
CA THR A 46 12.61 2.89 12.26
C THR A 46 11.17 3.11 12.70
N LEU A 47 10.64 4.33 12.56
CA LEU A 47 9.22 4.62 12.81
C LEU A 47 8.29 3.78 11.93
N LYS A 48 8.54 3.75 10.61
CA LYS A 48 7.73 2.95 9.68
C LYS A 48 7.78 1.45 10.02
N ARG A 49 8.95 0.94 10.43
CA ARG A 49 9.13 -0.46 10.85
C ARG A 49 8.31 -0.83 12.08
N ARG A 50 8.26 0.05 13.09
CA ARG A 50 7.53 -0.19 14.35
C ARG A 50 6.01 -0.29 14.15
N PHE A 51 5.48 0.47 13.19
CA PHE A 51 4.04 0.49 12.87
C PHE A 51 3.68 -0.41 11.69
N GLU A 52 4.58 -1.29 11.24
CA GLU A 52 4.36 -2.22 10.12
C GLU A 52 3.92 -1.52 8.82
N LEU A 53 4.36 -0.27 8.64
CA LEU A 53 4.03 0.57 7.48
C LEU A 53 5.01 0.39 6.32
N LEU A 54 6.04 -0.46 6.47
CA LEU A 54 6.91 -0.78 5.34
C LEU A 54 6.18 -1.67 4.34
N LEU A 55 6.37 -1.37 3.06
CA LEU A 55 5.83 -2.16 1.95
C LEU A 55 6.25 -3.65 2.04
N THR A 56 7.44 -3.93 2.58
CA THR A 56 7.97 -5.29 2.78
C THR A 56 7.29 -6.05 3.92
N GLN A 57 6.61 -5.35 4.85
CA GLN A 57 5.91 -5.94 6.00
C GLN A 57 4.42 -6.14 5.73
N GLN A 58 3.82 -5.33 4.85
CA GLN A 58 2.41 -5.45 4.49
C GLN A 58 2.17 -6.76 3.73
N ARG A 59 1.31 -7.63 4.27
CA ARG A 59 0.99 -8.96 3.71
C ARG A 59 0.24 -8.94 2.37
N ILE A 60 -0.02 -7.76 1.80
CA ILE A 60 -0.99 -7.59 0.72
C ILE A 60 -0.35 -6.85 -0.46
N ASN A 61 0.36 -7.65 -1.27
CA ASN A 61 0.24 -7.67 -2.74
C ASN A 61 0.26 -9.14 -3.23
N CYS A 62 -0.09 -10.08 -2.33
CA CYS A 62 -0.09 -11.52 -2.57
C CYS A 62 -1.51 -12.09 -2.52
N GLU A 63 -2.48 -11.44 -3.15
CA GLU A 63 -3.78 -12.08 -3.42
C GLU A 63 -3.73 -12.96 -4.67
N ILE A 64 -2.71 -12.84 -5.50
CA ILE A 64 -2.64 -13.58 -6.77
C ILE A 64 -2.10 -15.02 -6.60
N LYS A 65 -1.35 -15.33 -5.52
CA LYS A 65 -0.68 -16.66 -5.40
C LYS A 65 -1.48 -17.75 -4.66
N THR A 66 -2.50 -17.40 -3.88
CA THR A 66 -3.24 -18.41 -3.09
C THR A 66 -4.20 -19.23 -3.94
N THR A 67 -4.77 -18.63 -4.99
CA THR A 67 -5.70 -19.34 -5.89
C THR A 67 -4.99 -20.33 -6.83
N GLU A 68 -3.74 -20.06 -7.22
CA GLU A 68 -2.94 -21.01 -8.02
C GLU A 68 -2.45 -22.20 -7.20
N LEU A 69 -2.06 -22.00 -5.94
CA LEU A 69 -1.68 -23.11 -5.07
C LEU A 69 -2.86 -24.06 -4.79
N LEU A 70 -4.07 -23.52 -4.57
CA LEU A 70 -5.30 -24.32 -4.42
C LEU A 70 -5.75 -24.99 -5.74
N ARG A 71 -5.49 -24.38 -6.90
CA ARG A 71 -5.73 -25.02 -8.21
C ARG A 71 -4.74 -26.13 -8.51
N ASN A 72 -3.47 -25.97 -8.12
CA ASN A 72 -2.43 -26.98 -8.30
C ASN A 72 -2.60 -28.18 -7.37
N THR A 73 -3.03 -27.99 -6.13
CA THR A 73 -3.35 -29.12 -5.23
C THR A 73 -4.58 -29.91 -5.69
N ARG A 74 -5.61 -29.24 -6.22
CA ARG A 74 -6.79 -29.93 -6.81
C ARG A 74 -6.45 -30.70 -8.09
N ARG A 75 -5.57 -30.17 -8.97
CA ARG A 75 -5.09 -30.89 -10.16
C ARG A 75 -4.24 -32.11 -9.81
N MET A 76 -3.45 -32.04 -8.73
CA MET A 76 -2.68 -33.18 -8.23
C MET A 76 -3.62 -34.26 -7.69
N ALA A 77 -4.57 -33.90 -6.82
CA ALA A 77 -5.53 -34.84 -6.23
C ALA A 77 -6.38 -35.57 -7.29
N LEU A 78 -6.85 -34.87 -8.33
CA LEU A 78 -7.59 -35.47 -9.45
C LEU A 78 -6.71 -36.42 -10.30
N ARG A 79 -5.40 -36.19 -10.43
CA ARG A 79 -4.50 -37.15 -11.09
C ARG A 79 -4.32 -38.43 -10.28
N TYR A 80 -4.20 -38.33 -8.95
CA TYR A 80 -4.07 -39.52 -8.11
C TYR A 80 -5.36 -40.35 -8.08
N GLN A 81 -6.54 -39.73 -8.24
CA GLN A 81 -7.81 -40.45 -8.32
C GLN A 81 -8.03 -41.17 -9.66
N VAL A 82 -7.50 -40.62 -10.77
CA VAL A 82 -7.64 -41.21 -12.12
C VAL A 82 -6.57 -42.30 -12.39
N MET A 83 -5.45 -42.28 -11.67
CA MET A 83 -4.37 -43.27 -11.77
C MET A 83 -4.56 -44.49 -10.86
N GLY A 84 -5.82 -44.78 -10.47
CA GLY A 84 -6.30 -46.00 -9.80
C GLY A 84 -5.25 -46.95 -9.23
N VAL A 85 -5.01 -46.82 -7.92
CA VAL A 85 -4.73 -47.95 -7.02
C VAL A 85 -6.03 -48.28 -6.30
#